data_AF-A0AA35SJZ6-F1
#
_entry.id   AF-A0AA35SJZ6-F1
#
_cell.length_a   1.000
_cell.length_b   1.000
_cell.length_c   1.000
_cell.angle_alpha   90.00
_cell.angle_beta   90.00
_cell.angle_gamma   90.00
#
_symmetry.space_group_name_H-M   'P 1'
#
loop_
_entity.id
_entity.type
_entity.pdbx_description
1 polymer ?
#
loop_
_entity_poly.entity_id
_entity_poly.type
_entity_poly.pdbx_seq_one_letter_code
_entity_poly.pdbx_strand_id
1 'polypeptide(L)'
;MVTAMRLMWGEEETRQWLLDMLKNEPGVFPKNTPIVAAAGAGSSGTGDDFAARNLFLKNGGPDSLVMVAGAGILGTSENRDNAETFMRFMLSKVAQQYFAGQRFEYPLVEGVKAPAAAPNRYPQRP
;
A
#
# COMPACT_ATOMS: atom_id res chain seq x y z
N MET A 1 6.12 -6.41 -5.09
CA MET A 1 5.59 -7.80 -5.06
C MET A 1 6.58 -8.80 -5.67
N VAL A 2 6.93 -8.72 -6.96
CA VAL A 2 7.85 -9.69 -7.61
C VAL A 2 9.19 -9.86 -6.89
N THR A 3 9.80 -8.76 -6.41
CA THR A 3 11.03 -8.86 -5.62
C THR A 3 10.82 -9.66 -4.33
N ALA A 4 9.71 -9.45 -3.62
CA ALA A 4 9.39 -10.22 -2.42
C ALA A 4 9.15 -11.70 -2.74
N MET A 5 8.43 -11.99 -3.84
CA MET A 5 8.24 -13.36 -4.32
C MET A 5 9.58 -14.04 -4.62
N ARG A 6 10.50 -13.37 -5.32
CA ARG A 6 11.84 -13.92 -5.60
C ARG A 6 12.64 -14.20 -4.32
N LEU A 7 12.56 -13.33 -3.31
CA LEU A 7 13.24 -13.53 -2.04
C LEU A 7 12.63 -14.66 -1.19
N MET A 8 11.32 -14.85 -1.26
CA MET A 8 10.60 -15.81 -0.42
C MET A 8 10.45 -17.19 -1.07
N TRP A 9 10.20 -17.23 -2.38
CA TRP A 9 9.88 -18.43 -3.16
C TRP A 9 11.01 -18.83 -4.12
N GLY A 10 11.97 -17.93 -4.37
CA GLY A 10 13.02 -18.14 -5.37
C GLY A 10 12.59 -17.72 -6.78
N GLU A 11 13.57 -17.68 -7.70
CA GLU A 11 13.35 -17.19 -9.07
C GLU A 11 12.46 -18.13 -9.89
N GLU A 12 12.66 -19.44 -9.77
CA GLU A 12 11.95 -20.42 -10.60
C GLU A 12 10.46 -20.47 -10.27
N GLU A 13 10.12 -20.55 -8.98
CA GLU A 13 8.72 -20.55 -8.54
C GLU A 13 8.04 -19.22 -8.89
N THR A 14 8.73 -18.09 -8.71
CA THR A 14 8.18 -16.78 -9.11
C THR A 14 7.93 -16.71 -10.62
N ARG A 15 8.86 -17.24 -11.43
CA ARG A 15 8.71 -17.30 -12.89
C ARG A 15 7.51 -18.17 -13.27
N GLN A 16 7.39 -19.35 -12.67
CA GLN A 16 6.30 -20.27 -12.95
C GLN A 16 4.95 -19.63 -12.61
N TRP A 17 4.83 -18.98 -11.45
CA TRP A 17 3.63 -18.23 -11.06
C TRP A 17 3.26 -17.14 -12.09
N LEU A 18 4.24 -16.39 -12.60
CA LEU A 18 4.01 -15.37 -13.64
C LEU A 18 3.51 -15.99 -14.95
N LEU A 19 4.09 -17.12 -15.37
CA LEU A 19 3.66 -17.83 -16.58
C LEU A 19 2.23 -18.37 -16.42
N ASP A 20 1.89 -18.90 -15.24
CA ASP A 20 0.53 -19.39 -14.96
C ASP A 20 -0.48 -18.24 -14.89
N MET A 21 -0.09 -17.07 -14.38
CA MET A 21 -0.92 -15.86 -14.46
C MET A 21 -1.21 -15.45 -15.91
N LEU A 22 -0.25 -15.57 -16.82
CA LEU A 22 -0.47 -15.25 -18.25
C LEU A 22 -1.46 -16.20 -18.92
N LYS A 23 -1.51 -17.47 -18.50
CA LYS A 23 -2.49 -18.46 -19.00
C LYS A 23 -3.94 -18.07 -18.65
N ASN A 24 -4.13 -17.22 -17.64
CA ASN A 24 -5.46 -16.69 -17.28
C ASN A 24 -5.88 -15.48 -18.14
N GLU A 25 -5.12 -15.16 -19.20
CA GLU A 25 -5.40 -14.04 -20.13
C GLU A 25 -5.69 -12.72 -19.40
N PRO A 26 -4.78 -12.22 -18.54
CA PRO A 26 -5.06 -11.10 -17.66
C PRO A 26 -5.25 -9.81 -18.47
N GLY A 27 -6.26 -9.02 -18.10
CA GLY A 27 -6.45 -7.68 -18.66
C GLY A 27 -5.27 -6.75 -18.32
N VAL A 28 -4.79 -5.99 -19.31
CA VAL A 28 -3.71 -5.01 -19.13
C VAL A 28 -4.32 -3.63 -18.94
N PHE A 29 -3.97 -2.98 -17.83
CA PHE A 29 -4.47 -1.66 -17.48
C PHE A 29 -3.29 -0.70 -17.22
N PRO A 30 -3.41 0.59 -17.57
CA PRO A 30 -2.32 1.55 -17.43
C PRO A 30 -2.09 2.02 -15.98
N LYS A 31 -3.05 1.79 -15.07
CA LYS A 31 -3.02 2.20 -13.66
C LYS A 31 -3.99 1.37 -12.81
N ASN A 32 -3.97 1.57 -11.49
CA ASN A 32 -4.82 0.82 -10.57
C ASN A 32 -6.32 1.19 -10.65
N THR A 33 -6.67 2.45 -10.91
CA THR A 33 -8.08 2.91 -10.90
C THR A 33 -8.98 2.15 -11.89
N PRO A 34 -8.59 1.91 -13.16
CA PRO A 34 -9.33 1.06 -14.08
C PRO A 34 -9.47 -0.40 -13.62
N ILE A 35 -8.48 -0.95 -12.91
CA ILE A 35 -8.56 -2.32 -12.38
C ILE A 35 -9.67 -2.42 -11.34
N VAL A 36 -9.73 -1.46 -10.41
CA VAL A 36 -10.80 -1.39 -9.39
C VAL A 36 -12.16 -1.23 -10.05
N ALA A 37 -12.28 -0.34 -11.04
CA ALA A 37 -13.51 -0.14 -11.79
C ALA A 37 -13.97 -1.41 -12.52
N ALA A 38 -13.05 -2.14 -13.15
CA ALA A 38 -13.34 -3.41 -13.82
C ALA A 38 -13.77 -4.50 -12.82
N ALA A 39 -13.13 -4.58 -11.65
CA ALA A 39 -13.48 -5.54 -10.60
C ALA A 39 -14.88 -5.30 -10.02
N GLY A 40 -15.34 -4.04 -10.01
CA GLY A 40 -16.69 -3.66 -9.57
C GLY A 40 -17.67 -3.40 -10.71
N ALA A 41 -17.35 -3.80 -11.94
CA ALA A 41 -18.19 -3.51 -13.11
C ALA A 41 -19.63 -3.99 -12.90
N GLY A 42 -20.60 -3.11 -13.16
CA GLY A 42 -22.03 -3.33 -12.89
C GLY A 42 -22.53 -2.75 -11.56
N SER A 43 -21.64 -2.22 -10.71
CA SER A 43 -22.03 -1.45 -9.52
C SER A 43 -22.09 0.05 -9.81
N SER A 44 -23.12 0.72 -9.28
CA SER A 44 -23.28 2.19 -9.33
C SER A 44 -22.89 2.88 -8.02
N GLY A 45 -22.43 2.12 -7.02
CA GLY A 45 -22.08 2.60 -5.68
C GLY A 45 -20.63 3.01 -5.51
N THR A 46 -20.29 3.52 -4.32
CA THR A 46 -18.91 3.78 -3.88
C THR A 46 -18.72 3.26 -2.47
N GLY A 47 -17.47 3.05 -2.05
CA GLY A 47 -17.18 2.57 -0.68
C GLY A 47 -17.88 1.25 -0.37
N ASP A 48 -18.73 1.25 0.66
CA ASP A 48 -19.47 0.07 1.09
C ASP A 48 -20.54 -0.39 0.08
N ASP A 49 -20.96 0.44 -0.86
CA ASP A 49 -21.92 0.04 -1.91
C ASP A 49 -21.21 -0.42 -3.20
N PHE A 50 -19.88 -0.39 -3.23
CA PHE A 50 -19.10 -0.90 -4.35
C PHE A 50 -19.02 -2.44 -4.32
N ALA A 51 -19.18 -3.08 -5.47
CA ALA A 51 -19.24 -4.55 -5.54
C ALA A 51 -17.91 -5.24 -5.19
N ALA A 52 -16.78 -4.56 -5.37
CA ALA A 52 -15.47 -5.09 -5.01
C ALA A 52 -15.10 -4.77 -3.56
N ARG A 53 -14.42 -5.72 -2.89
CA ARG A 53 -13.94 -5.60 -1.51
C ARG A 53 -12.44 -5.80 -1.42
N ASN A 54 -11.82 -5.15 -0.42
CA ASN A 54 -10.43 -5.40 -0.08
C ASN A 54 -10.29 -6.80 0.55
N LEU A 55 -9.44 -7.64 -0.06
CA LEU A 55 -9.07 -8.95 0.48
C LEU A 55 -7.72 -8.83 1.21
N PHE A 56 -7.71 -9.16 2.50
CA PHE A 56 -6.48 -9.18 3.32
C PHE A 56 -6.06 -10.63 3.58
N LEU A 57 -4.92 -11.02 3.02
CA LEU A 57 -4.39 -12.37 3.13
C LEU A 57 -3.60 -12.52 4.44
N LYS A 58 -3.84 -13.61 5.18
CA LYS A 58 -3.28 -13.86 6.52
C LYS A 58 -2.10 -14.83 6.53
N ASN A 59 -1.67 -15.26 5.34
CA ASN A 59 -0.58 -16.22 5.14
C ASN A 59 0.82 -15.61 5.38
N GLY A 60 0.92 -14.28 5.48
CA GLY A 60 2.21 -13.58 5.60
C GLY A 60 3.08 -13.70 4.34
N GLY A 61 2.48 -14.09 3.21
CA GLY A 61 3.16 -14.24 1.94
C GLY A 61 3.48 -12.91 1.25
N PRO A 62 4.16 -12.95 0.09
CA PRO A 62 4.55 -11.75 -0.67
C PRO A 62 3.34 -10.95 -1.21
N ASP A 63 2.17 -11.56 -1.24
CA ASP A 63 0.84 -11.02 -1.52
C ASP A 63 0.28 -10.13 -0.39
N SER A 64 0.79 -10.27 0.83
CA SER A 64 0.46 -9.43 1.99
C SER A 64 1.52 -8.35 2.29
N LEU A 65 2.34 -8.00 1.30
CA LEU A 65 3.42 -7.03 1.47
C LEU A 65 2.90 -5.63 1.84
N VAL A 66 3.45 -5.06 2.91
CA VAL A 66 3.24 -3.64 3.28
C VAL A 66 4.24 -2.77 2.53
N MET A 67 3.75 -1.81 1.75
CA MET A 67 4.58 -0.85 1.01
C MET A 67 4.86 0.37 1.88
N VAL A 68 6.11 0.54 2.30
CA VAL A 68 6.54 1.67 3.14
C VAL A 68 7.01 2.83 2.26
N ALA A 69 6.41 4.01 2.44
CA ALA A 69 6.93 5.26 1.90
C ALA A 69 7.97 5.85 2.87
N GLY A 70 9.07 6.39 2.33
CA GLY A 70 10.16 6.96 3.12
C GLY A 70 10.75 8.20 2.48
N ALA A 71 11.39 9.03 3.29
CA ALA A 71 12.16 10.20 2.87
C ALA A 71 13.48 10.26 3.64
N GLY A 72 14.51 10.84 3.03
CA GLY A 72 15.84 10.96 3.61
C GLY A 72 16.48 12.30 3.27
N ILE A 73 17.28 12.83 4.20
CA ILE A 73 18.05 14.06 3.99
C ILE A 73 19.37 13.69 3.34
N LEU A 74 19.68 14.29 2.20
CA LEU A 74 20.93 14.05 1.49
C LEU A 74 22.14 14.52 2.31
N GLY A 75 23.22 13.73 2.30
CA GLY A 75 24.46 14.07 3.00
C GLY A 75 25.11 15.38 2.53
N THR A 76 24.80 15.81 1.31
CA THR A 76 25.28 17.05 0.69
C THR A 76 24.33 18.24 0.90
N SER A 77 23.25 18.08 1.67
CA SER A 77 22.30 19.16 1.89
C SER A 77 22.94 20.32 2.66
N GLU A 78 22.89 21.51 2.08
CA GLU A 78 23.30 22.77 2.72
C GLU A 78 22.19 23.36 3.61
N ASN A 79 20.96 22.85 3.49
CA ASN A 79 19.77 23.31 4.22
C ASN A 79 19.25 22.24 5.19
N ARG A 80 20.14 21.65 5.98
CA ARG A 80 19.82 20.53 6.88
C ARG A 80 18.73 20.87 7.90
N ASP A 81 18.82 22.01 8.56
CA ASP A 81 17.87 22.38 9.62
C ASP A 81 16.42 22.45 9.10
N ASN A 82 16.24 23.01 7.90
CA ASN A 82 14.94 23.08 7.23
C ASN A 82 14.48 21.70 6.76
N ALA A 83 15.39 20.86 6.26
CA ALA A 83 15.06 19.49 5.85
C ALA A 83 14.58 18.65 7.05
N GLU A 84 15.25 18.76 8.20
CA GLU A 84 14.80 18.10 9.43
C GLU A 84 13.46 18.64 9.92
N THR A 85 13.27 19.95 9.85
CA THR A 85 11.98 20.58 10.20
C THR A 85 10.85 20.07 9.32
N PHE A 86 11.11 19.88 8.02
CA PHE A 86 10.17 19.26 7.10
C PHE A 86 9.88 17.79 7.48
N MET A 87 10.91 17.00 7.80
CA MET A 87 10.73 15.61 8.26
C MET A 87 9.87 15.54 9.54
N ARG A 88 10.10 16.45 10.50
CA ARG A 88 9.28 16.58 11.72
C ARG A 88 7.84 16.96 11.39
N PHE A 89 7.62 17.87 10.43
CA PHE A 89 6.29 18.22 9.96
C PHE A 89 5.57 17.02 9.31
N MET A 90 6.24 16.24 8.47
CA MET A 90 5.66 15.07 7.80
C MET A 90 5.20 13.99 8.79
N LEU A 91 5.83 13.91 9.96
CA LEU A 91 5.45 13.03 11.06
C LEU A 91 4.53 13.69 12.09
N SER A 92 4.11 14.95 11.87
CA SER A 92 3.13 15.60 12.73
C SER A 92 1.74 14.96 12.58
N LYS A 93 0.90 15.10 13.61
CA LYS A 93 -0.50 14.63 13.56
C LYS A 93 -1.27 15.23 12.37
N VAL A 94 -1.00 16.48 12.01
CA VAL A 94 -1.67 17.17 10.91
C VAL A 94 -1.33 16.53 9.56
N ALA A 95 -0.03 16.35 9.27
CA ALA A 95 0.41 15.73 8.02
C ALA A 95 -0.04 14.26 7.95
N GLN A 96 0.09 13.51 9.04
CA GLN A 96 -0.34 12.11 9.09
C GLN A 96 -1.86 11.97 8.95
N GLN A 97 -2.64 12.90 9.50
CA GLN A 97 -4.09 12.91 9.29
C GLN A 97 -4.47 13.25 7.84
N TYR A 98 -3.68 14.07 7.15
CA TYR A 98 -3.84 14.30 5.71
C TYR A 98 -3.57 13.01 4.92
N PHE A 99 -2.48 12.30 5.17
CA PHE A 99 -2.19 11.03 4.48
C PHE A 99 -3.28 9.98 4.73
N ALA A 100 -3.73 9.84 5.96
CA ALA A 100 -4.82 8.91 6.29
C ALA A 100 -6.15 9.31 5.64
N GLY A 101 -6.50 10.60 5.64
CA GLY A 101 -7.82 11.06 5.18
C GLY A 101 -7.93 11.27 3.67
N GLN A 102 -6.86 11.75 3.02
CA GLN A 102 -6.88 12.16 1.61
C GLN A 102 -6.15 11.18 0.69
N ARG A 103 -5.17 10.44 1.24
CA ARG A 103 -4.39 9.44 0.48
C ARG A 103 -4.79 8.02 0.85
N PHE A 104 -5.57 7.84 1.92
CA PHE A 104 -6.00 6.55 2.45
C PHE A 104 -4.81 5.64 2.83
N GLU A 105 -3.69 6.24 3.25
CA GLU A 105 -2.49 5.53 3.71
C GLU A 105 -2.54 5.29 5.23
N TYR A 106 -1.72 4.35 5.71
CA TYR A 106 -1.64 4.06 7.14
C TYR A 106 -0.81 5.13 7.85
N PRO A 107 -1.35 5.78 8.90
CA PRO A 107 -0.57 6.70 9.70
C PRO A 107 0.44 5.94 10.57
N LEU A 108 1.64 6.50 10.71
CA LEU A 108 2.74 5.93 11.50
C LEU A 108 2.84 6.52 12.91
N VAL A 109 2.02 7.51 13.24
CA VAL A 109 2.01 8.14 14.56
C VAL A 109 0.73 7.84 15.33
N GLU A 110 0.82 7.90 16.66
CA GLU A 110 -0.31 7.68 17.55
C GLU A 110 -1.30 8.85 17.52
N GLY A 111 -2.57 8.54 17.82
CA GLY A 111 -3.64 9.52 17.89
C GLY A 111 -4.15 10.03 16.53
N VAL A 112 -3.74 9.40 15.42
CA VAL A 112 -4.28 9.66 14.07
C VAL A 112 -5.19 8.50 13.67
N LYS A 113 -6.40 8.81 13.22
CA LYS A 113 -7.38 7.80 12.81
C LYS A 113 -6.97 7.22 11.45
N ALA A 114 -6.85 5.90 11.39
CA ALA A 114 -6.60 5.18 10.14
C ALA A 114 -7.84 5.21 9.22
N PRO A 115 -7.67 5.01 7.90
CA PRO A 115 -8.78 4.88 6.96
C PRO A 115 -9.76 3.79 7.39
N ALA A 116 -11.06 3.99 7.20
CA ALA A 116 -12.09 3.02 7.61
C ALA A 116 -11.95 1.64 6.93
N ALA A 117 -11.45 1.62 5.69
CA ALA A 117 -11.24 0.40 4.91
C ALA A 117 -9.92 -0.34 5.24
N ALA A 118 -9.14 0.18 6.19
CA ALA A 118 -7.95 -0.48 6.68
C ALA A 118 -8.35 -1.65 7.62
N PRO A 119 -7.66 -2.80 7.58
CA PRO A 119 -7.82 -3.81 8.60
C PRO A 119 -7.41 -3.20 9.95
N ASN A 120 -8.10 -3.61 11.02
CA ASN A 120 -7.68 -3.25 12.37
C ASN A 120 -6.19 -3.60 12.53
N ARG A 121 -5.42 -2.68 13.11
CA ARG A 121 -3.98 -2.86 13.35
C ARG A 121 -3.77 -4.28 13.87
N TYR A 122 -2.91 -5.05 13.20
CA TYR A 122 -2.40 -6.29 13.77
C TYR A 122 -1.96 -5.98 15.20
N PRO A 123 -2.28 -6.82 16.20
CA PRO A 123 -1.79 -6.59 17.55
C PRO A 123 -0.27 -6.40 17.44
N GLN A 124 0.21 -5.29 17.98
CA GLN A 124 1.65 -5.07 18.13
C GLN A 124 2.17 -6.33 18.82
N ARG A 125 3.08 -7.07 18.17
CA ARG A 125 3.76 -8.15 18.88
C ARG A 125 4.44 -7.51 20.09
N PRO A 126 4.35 -8.14 21.28
CA PRO A 126 4.91 -7.60 22.51
C PRO A 126 6.40 -7.29 22.38
#